data_AF-A0A5S4EXZ4-F1
#
_entry.id   AF-A0A5S4EXZ4-F1
#
_cell.length_a   1.000
_cell.length_b   1.000
_cell.length_c   1.000
_cell.angle_alpha   90.00
_cell.angle_beta   90.00
_cell.angle_gamma   90.00
#
_symmetry.space_group_name_H-M   'P 1'
#
loop_
_entity.id
_entity.type
_entity.pdbx_description
1 polymer ?
#
loop_
_entity_poly.entity_id
_entity_poly.type
_entity_poly.pdbx_seq_one_letter_code
_entity_poly.pdbx_strand_id
1 'polypeptide(L)'
;MSKRYLAVAIVAAATVLTAALPAPANAAPAQPLKLRKGLTLYIPIQWEVHHFGADVIQVVTGKCGKPRGWGTPECDAFYVLGPSAIKVGAEGWGPYTGKRPYYPASDVQPCPVNKKWGEIIGPKVTRGLRQVGKGHKAAYNAWQARCVSYSGGNATKARFTQREWYLPKSKILVVDQWNTPGLADALKYADWV
;
A
#
# COMPACT_ATOMS: atom_id res chain seq x y z
N MET A 1 -80.71 -32.28 15.38
CA MET A 1 -79.55 -32.72 14.55
C MET A 1 -78.44 -31.69 14.72
N SER A 2 -77.52 -31.89 15.66
CA SER A 2 -76.41 -30.95 15.94
C SER A 2 -75.10 -31.57 15.47
N LYS A 3 -74.54 -31.06 14.37
CA LYS A 3 -73.23 -31.46 13.86
C LYS A 3 -72.14 -30.71 14.62
N ARG A 4 -71.27 -31.48 15.27
CA ARG A 4 -70.04 -31.01 15.93
C ARG A 4 -68.97 -30.79 14.86
N TYR A 5 -68.35 -29.62 14.82
CA TYR A 5 -67.17 -29.35 14.00
C TYR A 5 -65.90 -29.50 14.85
N LEU A 6 -65.01 -30.39 14.41
CA LEU A 6 -63.68 -30.62 14.98
C LEU A 6 -62.74 -29.49 14.56
N ALA A 7 -62.09 -28.83 15.53
CA ALA A 7 -61.02 -27.88 15.29
C ALA A 7 -59.70 -28.63 15.05
N VAL A 8 -59.04 -28.35 13.93
CA VAL A 8 -57.69 -28.84 13.61
C VAL A 8 -56.69 -27.80 14.09
N ALA A 9 -55.86 -28.16 15.07
CA ALA A 9 -54.74 -27.34 15.51
C ALA A 9 -53.54 -27.52 14.57
N ILE A 10 -53.11 -26.43 13.92
CA ILE A 10 -51.90 -26.40 13.08
C ILE A 10 -50.74 -26.02 14.00
N VAL A 11 -49.80 -26.94 14.19
CA VAL A 11 -48.54 -26.68 14.89
C VAL A 11 -47.57 -26.06 13.90
N ALA A 12 -47.29 -24.75 14.03
CA ALA A 12 -46.26 -24.08 13.26
C ALA A 12 -44.88 -24.39 13.86
N ALA A 13 -44.07 -25.19 13.16
CA ALA A 13 -42.67 -25.41 13.50
C ALA A 13 -41.84 -24.18 13.11
N ALA A 14 -41.35 -23.44 14.10
CA ALA A 14 -40.41 -22.34 13.90
C ALA A 14 -39.00 -22.91 13.65
N THR A 15 -38.57 -22.94 12.39
CA THR A 15 -37.19 -23.21 12.02
C THR A 15 -36.33 -22.01 12.39
N VAL A 16 -35.52 -22.13 13.44
CA VAL A 16 -34.49 -21.15 13.81
C VAL A 16 -33.36 -21.26 12.78
N LEU A 17 -33.31 -20.32 11.84
CA LEU A 17 -32.15 -20.11 10.97
C LEU A 17 -31.03 -19.51 11.82
N THR A 18 -30.09 -20.35 12.27
CA THR A 18 -28.79 -19.91 12.77
C THR A 18 -28.03 -19.28 11.62
N ALA A 19 -28.07 -17.94 11.55
CA ALA A 19 -27.19 -17.18 10.68
C ALA A 19 -25.74 -17.51 11.06
N ALA A 20 -25.03 -18.22 10.18
CA ALA A 20 -23.60 -18.44 10.32
C ALA A 20 -22.92 -17.06 10.28
N LEU A 21 -22.45 -16.59 11.45
CA LEU A 21 -21.57 -15.45 11.54
C LEU A 21 -20.35 -15.74 10.64
N PRO A 22 -19.93 -14.81 9.76
CA PRO A 22 -18.70 -15.00 9.01
C PRO A 22 -17.57 -15.25 10.02
N ALA A 23 -16.90 -16.40 9.87
CA ALA A 23 -15.71 -16.70 10.66
C ALA A 23 -14.77 -15.48 10.58
N PRO A 24 -14.16 -15.04 11.70
CA PRO A 24 -13.15 -14.00 11.62
C PRO A 24 -12.11 -14.50 10.63
N ALA A 25 -11.88 -13.75 9.54
CA ALA A 25 -10.75 -13.98 8.68
C ALA A 25 -9.54 -14.02 9.61
N ASN A 26 -8.89 -15.18 9.74
CA ASN A 26 -7.70 -15.32 10.58
C ASN A 26 -6.74 -14.26 10.11
N ALA A 27 -6.57 -13.21 10.93
CA ALA A 27 -5.61 -12.16 10.64
C ALA A 27 -4.27 -12.87 10.52
N ALA A 28 -3.62 -12.72 9.36
CA ALA A 28 -2.30 -13.29 9.18
C ALA A 28 -1.40 -12.85 10.34
N PRO A 29 -0.53 -13.73 10.86
CA PRO A 29 0.40 -13.35 11.91
C PRO A 29 1.12 -12.06 11.52
N ALA A 30 1.14 -11.08 12.41
CA ALA A 30 1.68 -9.76 12.15
C ALA A 30 2.86 -9.46 13.08
N GLN A 31 3.82 -8.70 12.57
CA GLN A 31 4.99 -8.19 13.29
C GLN A 31 4.95 -6.65 13.33
N PRO A 32 5.46 -6.02 14.40
CA PRO A 32 5.52 -4.58 14.51
C PRO A 32 6.72 -4.01 13.72
N LEU A 33 6.45 -3.08 12.80
CA LEU A 33 7.44 -2.21 12.19
C LEU A 33 7.35 -0.82 12.82
N LYS A 34 8.29 -0.54 13.73
CA LYS A 34 8.39 0.77 14.41
C LYS A 34 9.05 1.79 13.50
N LEU A 35 8.38 2.92 13.33
CA LEU A 35 8.82 4.05 12.53
C LEU A 35 9.03 5.28 13.41
N ARG A 36 9.60 6.32 12.82
CA ARG A 36 9.85 7.59 13.52
C ARG A 36 8.55 8.22 14.02
N LYS A 37 8.66 9.05 15.06
CA LYS A 37 7.54 9.85 15.61
C LYS A 37 6.36 9.00 16.10
N GLY A 38 6.65 7.80 16.61
CA GLY A 38 5.66 6.98 17.31
C GLY A 38 4.80 6.08 16.42
N LEU A 39 4.92 6.19 15.09
CA LEU A 39 4.15 5.36 14.16
C LEU A 39 4.63 3.90 14.22
N THR A 40 3.73 2.97 14.46
CA THR A 40 3.99 1.53 14.35
C THR A 40 3.03 0.91 13.35
N LEU A 41 3.57 0.25 12.33
CA LEU A 41 2.77 -0.55 11.40
C LEU A 41 2.76 -2.00 11.86
N TYR A 42 1.61 -2.67 11.77
CA TYR A 42 1.53 -4.12 11.96
C TYR A 42 1.48 -4.76 10.58
N ILE A 43 2.62 -5.29 10.15
CA ILE A 43 2.77 -5.89 8.83
C ILE A 43 2.80 -7.41 8.95
N PRO A 44 2.34 -8.16 7.94
CA PRO A 44 2.43 -9.62 7.97
C PRO A 44 3.84 -10.15 8.24
N ILE A 45 3.96 -11.25 8.98
CA ILE A 45 5.25 -11.81 9.39
C ILE A 45 6.09 -12.32 8.20
N GLN A 46 5.44 -12.66 7.09
CA GLN A 46 6.12 -13.08 5.86
C GLN A 46 6.70 -11.92 5.05
N TRP A 47 6.45 -10.67 5.44
CA TRP A 47 7.09 -9.52 4.79
C TRP A 47 8.47 -9.29 5.40
N GLU A 48 9.49 -9.20 4.55
CA GLU A 48 10.86 -9.03 5.00
C GLU A 48 11.22 -7.55 5.05
N VAL A 49 11.76 -7.11 6.20
CA VAL A 49 12.12 -5.71 6.43
C VAL A 49 13.62 -5.53 6.26
N HIS A 50 14.01 -4.66 5.33
CA HIS A 50 15.40 -4.32 5.08
C HIS A 50 15.63 -2.82 5.30
N HIS A 51 16.65 -2.49 6.10
CA HIS A 51 17.04 -1.13 6.40
C HIS A 51 18.24 -0.72 5.55
N PHE A 52 18.13 0.44 4.90
CA PHE A 52 19.17 1.05 4.07
C PHE A 52 19.47 2.45 4.60
N GLY A 53 20.47 2.54 5.47
CA GLY A 53 20.70 3.75 6.26
C GLY A 53 19.54 4.03 7.22
N ALA A 54 19.45 5.28 7.69
CA ALA A 54 18.47 5.66 8.72
C ALA A 54 17.06 5.94 8.18
N ASP A 55 16.94 6.26 6.88
CA ASP A 55 15.74 6.87 6.30
C ASP A 55 15.17 6.12 5.10
N VAL A 56 15.67 4.92 4.79
CA VAL A 56 15.09 4.06 3.75
C VAL A 56 14.85 2.68 4.32
N ILE A 57 13.58 2.29 4.37
CA ILE A 57 13.16 0.93 4.71
C ILE A 57 12.50 0.36 3.47
N GLN A 58 12.99 -0.79 3.00
CA GLN A 58 12.36 -1.58 1.95
C GLN A 58 11.67 -2.76 2.60
N VAL A 59 10.36 -2.88 2.40
CA VAL A 59 9.57 -4.00 2.90
C VAL A 59 9.21 -4.88 1.72
N VAL A 60 9.86 -6.05 1.62
CA VAL A 60 9.67 -7.03 0.57
C VAL A 60 8.43 -7.86 0.89
N THR A 61 7.52 -7.98 -0.06
CA THR A 61 6.18 -8.56 0.10
C THR A 61 5.89 -9.72 -0.84
N GLY A 62 6.85 -10.03 -1.71
CA GLY A 62 6.74 -11.06 -2.75
C GLY A 62 8.10 -11.35 -3.38
N LYS A 63 8.13 -11.50 -4.70
CA LYS A 63 9.37 -11.84 -5.41
C LYS A 63 10.37 -10.69 -5.30
N CYS A 64 11.58 -10.99 -4.84
CA CYS A 64 12.68 -10.05 -4.88
C CYS A 64 13.99 -10.81 -5.03
N GLY A 65 14.88 -10.33 -5.90
CA GLY A 65 16.23 -10.89 -6.03
C GLY A 65 17.11 -10.49 -4.85
N LYS A 66 17.80 -9.36 -4.97
CA LYS A 66 18.60 -8.78 -3.88
C LYS A 66 18.02 -7.42 -3.51
N PRO A 67 17.48 -7.23 -2.29
CA PRO A 67 17.07 -5.93 -1.78
C PRO A 67 18.23 -4.92 -1.81
N ARG A 68 17.98 -3.70 -2.29
CA ARG A 68 18.99 -2.62 -2.41
C ARG A 68 18.48 -1.25 -1.97
N GLY A 69 17.27 -1.19 -1.41
CA GLY A 69 16.59 0.06 -1.07
C GLY A 69 15.73 0.59 -2.21
N TRP A 70 15.46 1.89 -2.18
CA TRP A 70 14.61 2.56 -3.17
C TRP A 70 15.03 2.24 -4.62
N GLY A 71 14.05 2.05 -5.49
CA GLY A 71 14.29 1.83 -6.92
C GLY A 71 14.93 0.48 -7.24
N THR A 72 14.76 -0.53 -6.38
CA THR A 72 15.19 -1.90 -6.70
C THR A 72 14.21 -2.50 -7.72
N PRO A 73 14.58 -2.65 -9.01
CA PRO A 73 13.67 -3.23 -9.99
C PRO A 73 13.49 -4.72 -9.73
N GLU A 74 12.37 -5.25 -10.22
CA GLU A 74 11.95 -6.66 -10.13
C GLU A 74 11.92 -7.16 -8.68
N CYS A 75 11.46 -6.30 -7.77
CA CYS A 75 11.34 -6.56 -6.35
C CYS A 75 10.00 -6.05 -5.82
N ASP A 76 9.09 -6.97 -5.51
CA ASP A 76 7.73 -6.73 -5.01
C ASP A 76 7.78 -6.12 -3.61
N ALA A 77 7.97 -4.81 -3.53
CA ALA A 77 8.23 -4.12 -2.28
C ALA A 77 7.55 -2.74 -2.23
N PHE A 78 7.21 -2.30 -1.03
CA PHE A 78 6.96 -0.89 -0.77
C PHE A 78 8.09 -0.31 0.06
N TYR A 79 8.16 1.02 0.08
CA TYR A 79 9.24 1.75 0.72
C TYR A 79 8.68 2.70 1.76
N VAL A 80 9.33 2.73 2.92
CA VAL A 80 9.12 3.77 3.93
C VAL A 80 10.34 4.68 3.94
N LEU A 81 10.11 5.96 3.65
CA LEU A 81 11.12 6.96 3.40
C LEU A 81 11.06 8.06 4.45
N GLY A 82 12.22 8.36 5.03
CA GLY A 82 12.43 9.34 6.08
C GLY A 82 12.96 10.69 5.56
N PRO A 83 13.32 11.62 6.46
CA PRO A 83 13.74 12.98 6.14
C PRO A 83 14.78 13.14 5.03
N SER A 84 15.87 12.38 5.04
CA SER A 84 16.92 12.54 4.02
C SER A 84 16.43 12.14 2.62
N ALA A 85 15.72 11.02 2.51
CA ALA A 85 15.08 10.60 1.27
C ALA A 85 14.03 11.60 0.78
N ILE A 86 13.20 12.14 1.69
CA ILE A 86 12.20 13.17 1.36
C ILE A 86 12.86 14.48 0.88
N LYS A 87 14.01 14.87 1.46
CA LYS A 87 14.71 16.11 1.10
C LYS A 87 15.19 16.14 -0.35
N VAL A 88 15.44 14.97 -0.95
CA VAL A 88 15.89 14.82 -2.34
C VAL A 88 14.91 14.00 -3.19
N GLY A 89 13.67 13.87 -2.72
CA GLY A 89 12.69 12.93 -3.26
C GLY A 89 12.00 13.33 -4.55
N ALA A 90 12.13 14.58 -4.99
CA ALA A 90 11.56 15.06 -6.25
C ALA A 90 12.57 14.91 -7.39
N GLU A 91 12.04 14.84 -8.62
CA GLU A 91 12.83 14.88 -9.85
C GLU A 91 13.80 16.06 -9.84
N GLY A 92 15.06 15.81 -10.21
CA GLY A 92 16.15 16.79 -10.08
C GLY A 92 16.67 16.96 -8.66
N TRP A 93 16.45 15.99 -7.76
CA TRP A 93 16.97 15.94 -6.39
C TRP A 93 16.43 17.02 -5.45
N GLY A 94 15.27 17.59 -5.78
CA GLY A 94 14.57 18.56 -4.94
C GLY A 94 13.76 17.92 -3.81
N PRO A 95 13.22 18.71 -2.87
CA PRO A 95 12.38 18.19 -1.80
C PRO A 95 11.04 17.68 -2.32
N TYR A 96 10.65 16.48 -1.88
CA TYR A 96 9.32 15.94 -2.15
C TYR A 96 8.26 16.65 -1.31
N THR A 97 7.20 17.09 -1.97
CA THR A 97 6.08 17.84 -1.36
C THR A 97 4.70 17.23 -1.67
N GLY A 98 4.65 16.14 -2.43
CA GLY A 98 3.40 15.55 -2.96
C GLY A 98 2.76 16.30 -4.13
N LYS A 99 3.37 17.42 -4.57
CA LYS A 99 2.93 18.14 -5.79
C LYS A 99 3.34 17.42 -7.07
N ARG A 100 4.47 16.71 -7.05
CA ARG A 100 5.02 15.83 -8.09
C ARG A 100 5.26 14.44 -7.47
N PRO A 101 5.33 13.36 -8.26
CA PRO A 101 5.61 12.03 -7.72
C PRO A 101 6.97 11.99 -7.03
N TYR A 102 7.14 11.04 -6.12
CA TYR A 102 8.45 10.70 -5.59
C TYR A 102 9.28 10.04 -6.71
N TYR A 103 10.34 10.72 -7.11
CA TYR A 103 11.20 10.34 -8.23
C TYR A 103 12.59 10.99 -8.03
N PRO A 104 13.43 10.47 -7.12
CA PRO A 104 14.73 11.07 -6.77
C PRO A 104 15.78 10.76 -7.84
N ALA A 105 15.59 11.30 -9.04
CA ALA A 105 16.49 11.10 -10.17
C ALA A 105 16.46 12.33 -11.11
N SER A 106 17.48 12.45 -11.95
CA SER A 106 17.56 13.46 -13.01
C SER A 106 17.46 12.87 -14.43
N ASP A 107 17.35 11.55 -14.52
CA ASP A 107 17.29 10.76 -15.75
C ASP A 107 16.17 9.71 -15.65
N VAL A 108 16.06 8.86 -16.68
CA VAL A 108 15.06 7.78 -16.74
C VAL A 108 15.54 6.59 -15.92
N GLN A 109 14.83 6.30 -14.84
CA GLN A 109 15.14 5.19 -13.93
C GLN A 109 14.65 3.85 -14.49
N PRO A 110 15.25 2.71 -14.05
CA PRO A 110 14.75 1.39 -14.39
C PRO A 110 13.29 1.20 -13.98
N CYS A 111 12.50 0.61 -14.88
CA CYS A 111 11.12 0.26 -14.61
C CYS A 111 11.04 -0.78 -13.48
N PRO A 112 10.14 -0.60 -12.49
CA PRO A 112 10.00 -1.51 -11.36
C PRO A 112 9.72 -2.95 -11.78
N VAL A 113 8.91 -3.18 -12.83
CA VAL A 113 8.56 -4.56 -13.23
C VAL A 113 9.57 -5.20 -14.18
N ASN A 114 10.50 -4.44 -14.77
CA ASN A 114 11.53 -4.97 -15.67
C ASN A 114 12.66 -3.95 -15.85
N LYS A 115 13.85 -4.26 -15.34
CA LYS A 115 15.02 -3.38 -15.38
C LYS A 115 15.54 -3.02 -16.78
N LYS A 116 15.09 -3.70 -17.84
CA LYS A 116 15.46 -3.40 -19.23
C LYS A 116 14.64 -2.27 -19.85
N TRP A 117 13.65 -1.76 -19.12
CA TRP A 117 12.77 -0.67 -19.54
C TRP A 117 12.97 0.53 -18.62
N GLY A 118 12.61 1.72 -19.09
CA GLY A 118 12.59 2.94 -18.29
C GLY A 118 11.19 3.19 -17.69
N GLU A 119 11.12 3.77 -16.49
CA GLU A 119 9.85 4.26 -15.94
C GLU A 119 9.55 5.71 -16.32
N ILE A 120 8.26 5.99 -16.48
CA ILE A 120 7.70 7.35 -16.59
C ILE A 120 6.51 7.41 -15.63
N ILE A 121 6.56 8.34 -14.68
CA ILE A 121 5.54 8.49 -13.63
C ILE A 121 4.68 9.74 -13.88
N GLY A 122 3.37 9.55 -13.95
CA GLY A 122 2.39 10.61 -14.19
C GLY A 122 1.46 10.27 -15.37
N PRO A 123 0.26 10.87 -15.43
CA PRO A 123 -0.23 11.95 -14.57
C PRO A 123 -0.73 11.48 -13.20
N LYS A 124 -1.04 12.44 -12.31
CA LYS A 124 -1.76 12.17 -11.05
C LYS A 124 -3.18 11.73 -11.39
N VAL A 125 -3.60 10.57 -10.87
CA VAL A 125 -4.95 10.01 -11.10
C VAL A 125 -5.84 10.08 -9.87
N THR A 126 -5.25 10.06 -8.67
CA THR A 126 -6.00 10.16 -7.41
C THR A 126 -5.28 11.09 -6.44
N ARG A 127 -6.06 11.87 -5.67
CA ARG A 127 -5.57 12.65 -4.53
C ARG A 127 -6.57 12.62 -3.38
N GLY A 128 -6.09 12.79 -2.16
CA GLY A 128 -6.97 12.95 -0.99
C GLY A 128 -6.26 12.76 0.33
N LEU A 129 -7.04 12.53 1.38
CA LEU A 129 -6.52 12.13 2.69
C LEU A 129 -6.85 10.66 2.92
N ARG A 130 -5.86 9.88 3.35
CA ARG A 130 -6.05 8.47 3.76
C ARG A 130 -5.66 8.33 5.23
N GLN A 131 -6.44 7.54 5.96
CA GLN A 131 -6.16 7.24 7.35
C GLN A 131 -4.81 6.51 7.44
N VAL A 132 -3.98 6.92 8.40
CA VAL A 132 -2.77 6.18 8.78
C VAL A 132 -2.76 6.10 10.30
N GLY A 133 -3.43 5.11 10.86
CA GLY A 133 -3.68 4.98 12.30
C GLY A 133 -4.67 5.99 12.86
N LYS A 134 -5.25 5.72 14.04
CA LYS A 134 -6.34 6.53 14.62
C LYS A 134 -5.94 8.01 14.76
N GLY A 135 -6.82 8.91 14.33
CA GLY A 135 -6.61 10.37 14.43
C GLY A 135 -5.60 10.97 13.44
N HIS A 136 -4.91 10.14 12.64
CA HIS A 136 -3.84 10.58 11.74
C HIS A 136 -4.21 10.30 10.28
N LYS A 137 -3.93 11.26 9.40
CA LYS A 137 -4.17 11.14 7.96
C LYS A 137 -2.93 11.54 7.18
N ALA A 138 -2.60 10.76 6.16
CA ALA A 138 -1.58 11.09 5.18
C ALA A 138 -2.21 11.81 3.97
N ALA A 139 -1.47 12.75 3.39
CA ALA A 139 -1.73 13.22 2.03
C ALA A 139 -1.46 12.08 1.07
N TYR A 140 -2.52 11.58 0.45
CA TYR A 140 -2.48 10.47 -0.49
C TYR A 140 -2.46 10.98 -1.92
N ASN A 141 -1.53 10.47 -2.71
CA ASN A 141 -1.52 10.64 -4.16
C ASN A 141 -1.35 9.28 -4.84
N ALA A 142 -1.99 9.10 -5.99
CA ALA A 142 -1.70 7.99 -6.88
C ALA A 142 -1.37 8.53 -8.27
N TRP A 143 -0.33 7.99 -8.88
CA TRP A 143 0.18 8.40 -10.17
C TRP A 143 0.10 7.23 -11.13
N GLN A 144 -0.54 7.43 -12.27
CA GLN A 144 -0.48 6.44 -13.33
C GLN A 144 0.92 6.45 -13.91
N ALA A 145 1.55 5.29 -13.99
CA ALA A 145 2.91 5.15 -14.47
C ALA A 145 2.98 4.10 -15.57
N ARG A 146 4.02 4.22 -16.40
CA ARG A 146 4.24 3.33 -17.53
C ARG A 146 5.72 3.01 -17.68
N CYS A 147 5.98 1.81 -18.19
CA CYS A 147 7.31 1.39 -18.58
C CYS A 147 7.46 1.50 -20.09
N VAL A 148 8.62 1.96 -20.56
CA VAL A 148 8.92 2.20 -21.98
C VAL A 148 10.28 1.60 -22.36
N SER A 149 10.52 1.37 -23.66
CA SER A 149 11.85 0.95 -24.11
C SER A 149 12.85 2.11 -23.99
N TYR A 150 14.09 1.82 -23.60
CA TYR A 150 15.19 2.79 -23.70
C TYR A 150 15.59 3.07 -25.15
N SER A 151 15.41 2.08 -26.05
CA SER A 151 15.99 2.07 -27.40
C SER A 151 15.22 2.88 -28.46
N GLY A 152 14.51 3.93 -28.06
CA GLY A 152 13.75 4.78 -28.98
C GLY A 152 12.36 4.20 -29.27
N GLY A 153 11.35 4.85 -28.70
CA GLY A 153 9.96 4.47 -28.83
C GLY A 153 9.23 4.60 -27.50
N ASN A 154 8.44 5.67 -27.35
CA ASN A 154 7.61 5.91 -26.16
C ASN A 154 6.44 4.92 -26.01
N ALA A 155 6.46 3.81 -26.75
CA ALA A 155 5.47 2.76 -26.68
C ALA A 155 5.46 2.14 -25.28
N THR A 156 4.27 2.05 -24.70
CA THR A 156 4.08 1.50 -23.36
C THR A 156 4.28 -0.01 -23.39
N LYS A 157 5.22 -0.51 -22.59
CA LYS A 157 5.51 -1.94 -22.39
C LYS A 157 4.75 -2.53 -21.21
N ALA A 158 4.57 -1.75 -20.15
CA ALA A 158 3.77 -2.10 -18.98
C ALA A 158 3.18 -0.84 -18.34
N ARG A 159 2.15 -1.01 -17.50
CA ARG A 159 1.58 0.05 -16.68
C ARG A 159 1.58 -0.37 -15.23
N PHE A 160 1.75 0.60 -14.34
CA PHE A 160 1.62 0.41 -12.90
C PHE A 160 1.09 1.70 -12.29
N THR A 161 0.80 1.69 -10.99
CA THR A 161 0.39 2.89 -10.25
C THR A 161 1.32 3.08 -9.07
N GLN A 162 1.97 4.24 -9.01
CA GLN A 162 2.71 4.64 -7.82
C GLN A 162 1.75 5.26 -6.81
N ARG A 163 1.54 4.59 -5.68
CA ARG A 163 0.71 5.03 -4.56
C ARG A 163 1.60 5.63 -3.48
N GLU A 164 1.23 6.80 -2.97
CA GLU A 164 2.04 7.55 -2.02
C GLU A 164 1.20 7.99 -0.82
N TRP A 165 1.66 7.70 0.40
CA TRP A 165 1.09 8.22 1.65
C TRP A 165 2.12 9.12 2.33
N TYR A 166 1.91 10.43 2.26
CA TYR A 166 2.83 11.42 2.81
C TYR A 166 2.31 12.03 4.12
N LEU A 167 3.10 11.89 5.18
CA LEU A 167 2.89 12.47 6.51
C LEU A 167 3.93 13.60 6.71
N PRO A 168 3.64 14.85 6.30
CA PRO A 168 4.65 15.92 6.28
C PRO A 168 5.18 16.27 7.67
N LYS A 169 4.30 16.35 8.68
CA LYS A 169 4.69 16.66 10.08
C LYS A 169 5.62 15.59 10.65
N SER A 170 5.30 14.32 10.39
CA SER A 170 6.09 13.18 10.84
C SER A 170 7.26 12.87 9.90
N LYS A 171 7.42 13.59 8.79
CA LYS A 171 8.41 13.35 7.71
C LYS A 171 8.54 11.87 7.37
N ILE A 172 7.40 11.23 7.10
CA ILE A 172 7.31 9.84 6.63
C ILE A 172 6.61 9.86 5.28
N LEU A 173 7.18 9.16 4.31
CA LEU A 173 6.56 8.91 3.02
C LEU A 173 6.55 7.41 2.78
N VAL A 174 5.38 6.85 2.53
CA VAL A 174 5.25 5.46 2.05
C VAL A 174 5.02 5.51 0.55
N VAL A 175 5.83 4.78 -0.22
CA VAL A 175 5.71 4.67 -1.68
C VAL A 175 5.55 3.21 -2.07
N ASP A 176 4.56 2.91 -2.89
CA ASP A 176 4.25 1.58 -3.38
C ASP A 176 3.97 1.60 -4.88
N GLN A 177 4.80 0.89 -5.65
CA GLN A 177 4.68 0.75 -7.10
C GLN A 177 4.09 -0.62 -7.50
N TRP A 178 3.87 -1.51 -6.53
CA TRP A 178 3.50 -2.92 -6.74
C TRP A 178 2.06 -3.23 -6.37
N ASN A 179 1.30 -2.22 -5.93
CA ASN A 179 -0.06 -2.39 -5.45
C ASN A 179 -0.14 -3.46 -4.34
N THR A 180 0.82 -3.40 -3.40
CA THR A 180 0.95 -4.38 -2.31
C THR A 180 -0.40 -4.66 -1.63
N PRO A 181 -0.89 -5.91 -1.67
CA PRO A 181 -2.10 -6.32 -0.97
C PRO A 181 -1.98 -6.10 0.54
N GLY A 182 -3.02 -5.56 1.18
CA GLY A 182 -3.04 -5.34 2.64
C GLY A 182 -2.25 -4.10 3.12
N LEU A 183 -1.40 -3.47 2.31
CA LEU A 183 -0.64 -2.28 2.73
C LEU A 183 -1.55 -1.13 3.18
N ALA A 184 -2.64 -0.87 2.46
CA ALA A 184 -3.57 0.19 2.81
C ALA A 184 -4.23 -0.06 4.18
N ASP A 185 -4.54 -1.32 4.51
CA ASP A 185 -5.11 -1.68 5.80
C ASP A 185 -4.06 -1.62 6.91
N ALA A 186 -2.84 -2.10 6.68
CA ALA A 186 -1.73 -1.98 7.62
C ALA A 186 -1.46 -0.52 8.00
N LEU A 187 -1.57 0.40 7.03
CA LEU A 187 -1.50 1.84 7.29
C LEU A 187 -2.73 2.33 8.06
N LYS A 188 -3.94 1.99 7.62
CA LYS A 188 -5.21 2.43 8.23
C LYS A 188 -5.28 2.08 9.72
N TYR A 189 -4.84 0.87 10.09
CA TYR A 189 -4.87 0.34 11.45
C TYR A 189 -3.54 0.46 12.21
N ALA A 190 -2.63 1.32 11.74
CA ALA A 190 -1.39 1.61 12.46
C ALA A 190 -1.65 2.28 13.81
N ASP A 191 -0.66 2.19 14.71
CA ASP A 191 -0.71 2.87 16.00
C ASP A 191 0.26 4.05 16.05
N TRP A 192 -0.08 5.04 16.87
CA TRP A 192 0.75 6.19 17.19
C TRP A 192 0.92 6.27 18.71
N VAL A 193 2.15 6.16 19.18
CA VAL A 193 2.54 6.19 20.61
C VAL A 193 3.54 7.30 20.90
#